data_AF-A0A1H0BLG2-F1
#
_entry.id   AF-A0A1H0BLG2-F1
#
_cell.length_a   1.000
_cell.length_b   1.000
_cell.length_c   1.000
_cell.angle_alpha   90.00
_cell.angle_beta   90.00
_cell.angle_gamma   90.00
#
_symmetry.space_group_name_H-M   'P 1'
#
loop_
_entity.id
_entity.type
_entity.pdbx_description
1 polymer ?
#
loop_
_entity_poly.entity_id
_entity_poly.type
_entity_poly.pdbx_seq_one_letter_code
_entity_poly.pdbx_strand_id
1 'polypeptide(L)'
;DLRSLAADKGYDDMGFREELRAEGVRPLIKHRVFAPYDHAHNARIDDDLYNQRSVCETVNSVIKRSYGSAVRARAWYRQFREIVLAAAVYNVEQAVKQ
;
A
#
# COMPACT_ATOMS: atom_id res chain seq x y z
N ASP A 1 4.68 -15.21 0.41
CA ASP A 1 5.81 -14.28 0.32
C ASP A 1 5.42 -13.10 -0.57
N LEU A 2 5.68 -11.86 -0.14
CA LEU A 2 5.26 -10.67 -0.87
C LEU A 2 6.32 -10.30 -1.91
N ARG A 3 6.02 -10.50 -3.21
CA ARG A 3 7.02 -10.29 -4.28
C ARG A 3 7.12 -8.84 -4.74
N SER A 4 6.02 -8.10 -4.66
CA SER A 4 5.94 -6.71 -5.11
C SER A 4 4.85 -5.95 -4.37
N LEU A 5 5.05 -4.66 -4.19
CA LEU A 5 4.07 -3.76 -3.55
C LEU A 5 3.70 -2.62 -4.51
N ALA A 6 2.46 -2.59 -4.96
CA ALA A 6 1.89 -1.46 -5.71
C ALA A 6 1.22 -0.47 -4.76
N ALA A 7 1.67 0.79 -4.78
CA ALA A 7 1.14 1.85 -3.94
C ALA A 7 1.08 3.19 -4.69
N ASP A 8 0.33 4.14 -4.12
CA ASP A 8 0.23 5.47 -4.68
C ASP A 8 1.56 6.21 -4.71
N LYS A 9 1.70 7.11 -5.70
CA LYS A 9 2.78 8.08 -5.82
C LYS A 9 2.92 8.97 -4.57
N GLY A 10 1.86 9.11 -3.77
CA GLY A 10 1.90 9.71 -2.44
C GLY A 10 2.84 9.00 -1.46
N TYR A 11 3.09 7.69 -1.63
CA TYR A 11 4.03 6.90 -0.83
C TYR A 11 5.45 6.87 -1.41
N ASP A 12 5.76 7.81 -2.30
CA ASP A 12 7.10 8.00 -2.83
C ASP A 12 8.05 8.48 -1.72
N ASP A 13 8.69 7.53 -1.07
CA ASP A 13 9.73 7.75 -0.07
C ASP A 13 10.93 6.84 -0.39
N MET A 14 12.15 7.37 -0.23
CA MET A 14 13.37 6.64 -0.57
C MET A 14 13.73 5.60 0.49
N GLY A 15 13.60 5.94 1.78
CA GLY A 15 13.87 5.00 2.88
C GLY A 15 12.92 3.80 2.82
N PHE A 16 11.64 4.05 2.59
CA PHE A 16 10.64 3.00 2.42
C PHE A 16 10.96 2.07 1.24
N ARG A 17 11.47 2.61 0.12
CA ARG A 17 11.89 1.76 -1.01
C ARG A 17 13.12 0.94 -0.71
N GLU A 18 14.07 1.48 0.04
CA GLU A 18 15.27 0.75 0.45
C GLU A 18 14.90 -0.41 1.38
N GLU A 19 14.03 -0.17 2.35
CA GLU A 19 13.47 -1.21 3.22
C GLU A 19 12.77 -2.32 2.41
N LEU A 20 11.89 -1.95 1.47
CA LEU A 20 11.22 -2.93 0.61
C LEU A 20 12.23 -3.77 -0.18
N ARG A 21 13.26 -3.15 -0.75
CA ARG A 21 14.31 -3.87 -1.50
C ARG A 21 15.17 -4.76 -0.61
N ALA A 22 15.45 -4.33 0.64
CA ALA A 22 16.18 -5.13 1.61
C ALA A 22 15.41 -6.42 1.97
N GLU A 23 14.08 -6.33 2.04
CA GLU A 23 13.17 -7.47 2.20
C GLU A 23 12.90 -8.25 0.89
N GLY A 24 13.59 -7.90 -0.22
CA GLY A 24 13.41 -8.55 -1.52
C GLY A 24 12.08 -8.21 -2.23
N VAL A 25 11.32 -7.23 -1.73
CA VAL A 25 10.04 -6.80 -2.29
C VAL A 25 10.27 -5.71 -3.34
N ARG A 26 9.77 -5.91 -4.56
CA ARG A 26 9.86 -4.89 -5.62
C ARG A 26 8.86 -3.74 -5.37
N PRO A 27 9.31 -2.49 -5.19
CA PRO A 27 8.40 -1.35 -5.07
C PRO A 27 7.86 -0.93 -6.44
N LEU A 28 6.53 -1.03 -6.60
CA LEU A 28 5.78 -0.52 -7.75
C LEU A 28 5.10 0.80 -7.35
N ILE A 29 5.92 1.81 -7.08
CA ILE A 29 5.50 3.14 -6.64
C ILE A 29 6.09 4.15 -7.62
N LYS A 30 5.25 4.93 -8.30
CA LYS A 30 5.74 5.98 -9.22
C LYS A 30 6.46 7.07 -8.41
N HIS A 31 7.59 7.54 -8.95
CA HIS A 31 8.34 8.68 -8.42
C HIS A 31 7.55 9.97 -8.58
N ARG A 32 7.55 10.81 -7.54
CA ARG A 32 7.21 12.23 -7.63
C ARG A 32 8.19 12.89 -8.58
N VAL A 33 7.64 13.62 -9.54
CA VAL A 33 8.43 14.19 -10.63
C VAL A 33 8.94 15.52 -10.13
N PHE A 34 10.22 15.56 -9.80
CA PHE A 34 10.95 16.78 -9.45
C PHE A 34 12.05 17.07 -10.45
N ALA A 35 12.54 16.05 -11.15
CA ALA A 35 13.61 16.15 -12.13
C ALA A 35 13.37 15.24 -13.36
N PRO A 36 14.09 15.49 -14.48
CA PRO A 36 13.97 14.67 -15.70
C PRO A 36 14.24 13.18 -15.50
N TYR A 37 15.10 12.81 -14.54
CA TYR A 37 15.42 11.40 -14.27
C TYR A 37 14.23 10.63 -13.65
N ASP A 38 13.31 11.31 -12.95
CA ASP A 38 12.11 10.68 -12.39
C ASP A 38 11.18 10.14 -13.48
N HIS A 39 11.16 10.80 -14.65
CA HIS A 39 10.43 10.30 -15.81
C HIS A 39 11.02 8.98 -16.32
N ALA A 40 12.35 8.87 -16.38
CA ALA A 40 13.01 7.65 -16.80
C ALA A 40 12.75 6.49 -15.82
N HIS A 41 12.72 6.77 -14.50
CA HIS A 41 12.36 5.77 -13.51
C HIS A 41 10.90 5.33 -13.62
N ASN A 42 9.98 6.28 -13.83
CA ASN A 42 8.56 5.98 -14.02
C ASN A 42 8.31 5.16 -15.29
N ALA A 43 9.04 5.42 -16.37
CA ALA A 43 8.93 4.67 -17.63
C ALA A 43 9.41 3.21 -17.53
N ARG A 44 10.21 2.87 -16.50
CA ARG A 44 10.67 1.49 -16.25
C ARG A 44 9.68 0.67 -15.42
N ILE A 45 8.66 1.31 -14.85
CA ILE A 45 7.62 0.60 -14.11
C ILE A 45 6.67 -0.01 -15.13
N ASP A 46 6.39 -1.30 -14.95
CA ASP A 46 5.40 -2.01 -15.75
C ASP A 46 4.01 -1.47 -15.38
N ASP A 47 3.34 -0.85 -16.35
CA ASP A 47 2.06 -0.20 -16.13
C ASP A 47 0.94 -1.20 -15.81
N ASP A 48 0.97 -2.42 -16.35
CA ASP A 48 -0.03 -3.45 -16.05
C ASP A 48 0.08 -3.92 -14.59
N LEU A 49 1.31 -4.12 -14.10
CA LEU A 49 1.57 -4.43 -12.70
C LEU A 49 1.24 -3.25 -11.78
N TYR A 50 1.53 -2.01 -12.21
CA TYR A 50 1.20 -0.81 -11.44
C TYR A 50 -0.31 -0.57 -11.36
N ASN A 51 -1.07 -0.88 -12.41
CA ASN A 51 -2.53 -0.73 -12.46
C ASN A 51 -3.26 -1.60 -11.43
N GLN A 52 -2.62 -2.66 -10.91
CA GLN A 52 -3.15 -3.46 -9.79
C GLN A 52 -3.30 -2.65 -8.50
N ARG A 53 -2.67 -1.48 -8.38
CA ARG A 53 -2.88 -0.53 -7.28
C ARG A 53 -4.37 -0.23 -7.05
N SER A 54 -5.17 -0.14 -8.11
CA SER A 54 -6.61 0.12 -8.03
C SER A 54 -7.35 -0.92 -7.17
N VAL A 55 -6.89 -2.17 -7.17
CA VAL A 55 -7.41 -3.26 -6.34
C VAL A 55 -7.08 -3.00 -4.86
N CYS A 56 -5.83 -2.66 -4.54
CA CYS A 56 -5.43 -2.30 -3.18
C CYS A 56 -6.23 -1.09 -2.65
N GLU A 57 -6.45 -0.07 -3.49
CA GLU A 57 -7.27 1.09 -3.13
C GLU A 57 -8.73 0.73 -2.89
N THR A 58 -9.28 -0.16 -3.71
CA THR A 58 -10.65 -0.66 -3.55
C THR A 58 -10.79 -1.40 -2.22
N VAL A 59 -9.88 -2.31 -1.90
CA VAL A 59 -9.87 -3.04 -0.61
C VAL A 59 -9.78 -2.06 0.56
N ASN A 60 -8.83 -1.12 0.52
CA ASN A 60 -8.69 -0.10 1.56
C ASN A 60 -9.96 0.76 1.72
N SER A 61 -10.62 1.10 0.61
CA SER A 61 -11.88 1.85 0.62
C SER A 61 -13.02 1.05 1.25
N VAL A 62 -13.10 -0.25 0.98
CA VAL A 62 -14.08 -1.15 1.59
C VAL A 62 -13.85 -1.26 3.09
N ILE A 63 -12.61 -1.51 3.52
CA ILE A 63 -12.26 -1.59 4.95
C ILE A 63 -12.66 -0.30 5.68
N LYS A 64 -12.35 0.87 5.11
CA LYS A 64 -12.73 2.18 5.69
C LYS A 64 -14.24 2.38 5.75
N ARG A 65 -15.00 1.89 4.76
CA ARG A 65 -16.47 1.96 4.77
C ARG A 65 -17.10 1.03 5.80
N SER A 66 -16.50 -0.15 6.01
CA SER A 66 -17.00 -1.14 6.97
C SER A 66 -16.67 -0.82 8.42
N TYR A 67 -15.44 -0.41 8.72
CA TYR A 67 -14.96 -0.23 10.10
C TYR A 67 -14.76 1.22 10.51
N GLY A 68 -14.96 2.16 9.58
CA GLY A 68 -14.75 3.59 9.78
C GLY A 68 -13.41 4.07 9.20
N SER A 69 -13.37 5.35 8.83
CA SER A 69 -12.20 5.98 8.23
C SER A 69 -11.22 6.58 9.23
N ALA A 70 -11.64 6.76 10.49
CA ALA A 70 -10.84 7.40 11.53
C ALA A 70 -10.28 6.35 12.50
N VAL A 71 -9.00 6.52 12.86
CA VAL A 71 -8.34 5.71 13.88
C VAL A 71 -8.54 6.37 15.24
N ARG A 72 -9.12 5.66 16.19
CA ARG A 72 -9.47 6.21 17.52
C ARG A 72 -8.29 6.21 18.48
N ALA A 73 -7.33 5.32 18.28
CA ALA A 73 -6.14 5.25 19.11
C ALA A 73 -5.33 6.56 19.07
N ARG A 74 -4.85 7.00 20.23
CA ARG A 74 -3.99 8.21 20.37
C ARG A 74 -2.49 7.91 20.34
N ALA A 75 -2.09 6.68 20.66
CA ALA A 75 -0.70 6.27 20.66
C ALA A 75 -0.35 5.59 19.33
N TRP A 76 0.78 5.97 18.71
CA TRP A 76 1.24 5.46 17.42
C TRP A 76 1.12 3.93 17.28
N TYR A 77 1.68 3.19 18.23
CA TYR A 77 1.64 1.72 18.20
C TYR A 77 0.21 1.16 18.25
N ARG A 78 -0.70 1.83 18.96
CA ARG A 78 -2.12 1.42 19.01
C ARG A 78 -2.85 1.77 17.71
N GLN A 79 -2.49 2.87 17.04
CA GLN A 79 -3.02 3.22 15.73
C GLN A 79 -2.66 2.17 14.69
N PHE A 80 -1.38 1.75 14.68
CA PHE A 80 -0.92 0.67 13.81
C PHE A 80 -1.72 -0.62 14.06
N ARG A 81 -1.86 -1.03 15.34
CA ARG A 81 -2.64 -2.23 15.68
C ARG A 81 -4.10 -2.14 15.30
N GLU A 82 -4.73 -0.97 15.43
CA GLU A 82 -6.13 -0.75 15.05
C GLU A 82 -6.32 -0.98 13.54
N ILE A 83 -5.41 -0.45 12.70
CA ILE A 83 -5.42 -0.65 11.25
C ILE A 83 -5.20 -2.12 10.89
N VAL A 84 -4.17 -2.77 11.47
CA VAL A 84 -3.87 -4.18 11.22
C VAL A 84 -5.04 -5.08 11.64
N LEU A 85 -5.67 -4.79 12.77
CA LEU A 85 -6.83 -5.54 13.25
C LEU A 85 -8.03 -5.38 12.31
N ALA A 86 -8.32 -4.17 11.82
CA ALA A 86 -9.39 -3.95 10.85
C ALA A 86 -9.18 -4.75 9.56
N ALA A 87 -7.94 -4.79 9.05
CA ALA A 87 -7.59 -5.60 7.88
C ALA A 87 -7.69 -7.12 8.17
N ALA A 88 -7.26 -7.57 9.34
CA ALA A 88 -7.36 -8.96 9.74
C ALA A 88 -8.82 -9.43 9.86
N VAL A 89 -9.67 -8.63 10.52
CA VAL A 89 -11.11 -8.91 10.65
C VAL A 89 -11.77 -8.94 9.27
N TYR A 90 -11.44 -7.99 8.39
CA TYR A 90 -11.93 -8.01 7.00
C TYR A 90 -11.59 -9.32 6.29
N ASN A 91 -10.34 -9.78 6.38
CA ASN A 91 -9.91 -11.01 5.74
C ASN A 91 -10.65 -12.24 6.30
N VAL A 92 -10.88 -12.31 7.61
CA VAL A 92 -11.66 -13.39 8.24
C VAL A 92 -13.11 -13.36 7.77
N GLU A 93 -13.75 -12.18 7.71
CA GLU A 93 -15.11 -12.06 7.20
C GLU A 93 -15.23 -12.49 5.73
N GLN A 94 -14.25 -12.15 4.89
CA GLN A 94 -14.23 -12.60 3.50
C GLN A 94 -14.01 -14.12 3.39
N ALA A 95 -13.15 -14.70 4.22
CA ALA A 95 -12.89 -16.13 4.24
C ALA A 95 -14.10 -16.97 4.70
N VAL A 96 -14.96 -16.43 5.57
CA VAL A 96 -16.20 -17.10 6.02
C VAL A 96 -17.36 -16.94 5.02
N LYS A 97 -17.35 -15.87 4.22
CA LYS A 97 -18.39 -15.62 3.19
C LYS A 97 -18.18 -16.43 1.91
N GLN A 98 -16.96 -16.92 1.67
CA GLN A 98 -16.63 -17.86 0.60
C GLN A 98 -16.97 -19.29 1.01
#